data_AF-A0A531LN05-F1
#
_entry.id   AF-A0A531LN05-F1
#
_cell.length_a   1.000
_cell.length_b   1.000
_cell.length_c   1.000
_cell.angle_alpha   90.00
_cell.angle_beta   90.00
_cell.angle_gamma   90.00
#
_symmetry.space_group_name_H-M   'P 1'
#
loop_
_entity.id
_entity.type
_entity.pdbx_description
1 polymer ?
#
loop_
_entity_poly.entity_id
_entity_poly.type
_entity_poly.pdbx_seq_one_letter_code
_entity_poly.pdbx_strand_id
1 'polypeptide(L)' 'MRGQEAREQAGRKAAMATLAQSGGDEIARLWSEAGLPLEAELLRGPETGLVTVRGRIGGGGAPFNV' A
#
# COMPACT_ATOMS: atom_id res chain seq x y z
N MET A 1 22.28 12.37 -4.00
CA MET A 1 21.45 12.06 -2.82
C MET A 1 19.95 12.17 -3.12
N ARG A 2 19.36 13.38 -3.21
CA ARG A 2 17.89 13.57 -3.39
C ARG A 2 17.22 12.75 -4.51
N GLY A 3 17.88 12.58 -5.66
CA GLY A 3 17.33 11.82 -6.79
C GLY A 3 17.29 10.29 -6.56
N GLN A 4 18.16 9.76 -5.71
CA GLN A 4 18.19 8.33 -5.37
C GLN A 4 17.10 8.00 -4.36
N GLU A 5 16.96 8.83 -3.33
CA GLU A 5 15.90 8.72 -2.32
C GLU A 5 14.50 8.76 -2.96
N ALA A 6 14.27 9.66 -3.92
CA ALA A 6 13.00 9.74 -4.65
C ALA A 6 12.71 8.46 -5.45
N ARG A 7 13.73 7.84 -6.06
CA ARG A 7 13.59 6.58 -6.80
C ARG A 7 13.28 5.42 -5.87
N GLU A 8 13.94 5.34 -4.72
CA GLU A 8 13.69 4.33 -3.71
C GLU A 8 12.26 4.44 -3.15
N GLN A 9 11.82 5.66 -2.84
CA GLN A 9 10.43 5.92 -2.42
C GLN A 9 9.41 5.53 -3.49
N ALA A 10 9.69 5.85 -4.76
CA ALA A 10 8.82 5.45 -5.87
C ALA A 10 8.74 3.92 -6.00
N GLY A 11 9.87 3.22 -5.87
CA GLY A 11 9.91 1.75 -5.90
C GLY A 11 9.13 1.12 -4.74
N ARG A 12 9.31 1.63 -3.52
CA ARG A 12 8.53 1.18 -2.36
C ARG A 12 7.04 1.40 -2.54
N LYS A 13 6.63 2.58 -3.04
CA LYS A 13 5.22 2.89 -3.32
C LYS A 13 4.63 1.93 -4.35
N ALA A 14 5.38 1.62 -5.41
CA ALA A 14 4.94 0.67 -6.44
C ALA A 14 4.74 -0.73 -5.85
N ALA A 15 5.69 -1.23 -5.05
CA ALA A 15 5.56 -2.54 -4.40
C ALA A 15 4.33 -2.63 -3.47
N MET A 16 4.10 -1.60 -2.65
CA MET A 16 2.92 -1.54 -1.77
C MET A 16 1.62 -1.50 -2.56
N ALA A 17 1.57 -0.75 -3.68
CA ALA A 17 0.39 -0.68 -4.53
C ALA A 17 0.05 -2.02 -5.20
N THR A 18 1.06 -2.81 -5.58
CA THR A 18 0.85 -4.17 -6.09
C THR A 18 0.20 -5.05 -5.03
N LEU A 19 0.79 -5.13 -3.83
CA LEU A 19 0.26 -5.95 -2.74
C LEU A 19 -1.16 -5.55 -2.33
N ALA A 20 -1.48 -4.25 -2.31
CA ALA A 20 -2.81 -3.76 -1.94
C ALA A 20 -3.90 -4.13 -2.95
N GLN A 21 -3.55 -4.42 -4.21
CA GLN A 21 -4.49 -4.82 -5.27
C GLN A 21 -4.54 -6.33 -5.49
N SER A 22 -3.60 -7.09 -4.93
CA SER A 22 -3.51 -8.54 -5.06
C SER A 22 -4.47 -9.28 -4.12
N GLY A 23 -4.84 -10.51 -4.49
CA GLY A 23 -5.59 -11.40 -3.61
C GLY A 23 -4.74 -11.94 -2.46
N GLY A 24 -5.32 -12.04 -1.26
CA GLY A 24 -4.62 -12.55 -0.07
C GLY A 24 -4.07 -13.97 -0.25
N ASP A 25 -4.86 -14.86 -0.87
CA ASP A 25 -4.44 -16.24 -1.12
C ASP A 25 -3.25 -16.34 -2.09
N GLU A 26 -3.21 -15.46 -3.09
CA GLU A 26 -2.09 -15.38 -4.03
C GLU A 26 -0.82 -14.91 -3.34
N ILE A 27 -0.93 -13.89 -2.48
CA ILE A 27 0.20 -13.40 -1.68
C ILE A 27 0.72 -14.52 -0.77
N ALA A 28 -0.17 -15.24 -0.07
CA ALA A 28 0.22 -16.32 0.82
C ALA A 28 0.96 -17.46 0.08
N ARG A 29 0.45 -17.85 -1.10
CA ARG A 29 1.10 -18.87 -1.96
C ARG A 29 2.50 -18.43 -2.38
N LEU A 30 2.63 -17.23 -2.94
CA LEU A 30 3.91 -16.71 -3.42
C LEU A 30 4.92 -16.50 -2.28
N TRP A 31 4.46 -16.06 -1.11
CA TRP A 31 5.31 -15.91 0.07
C TRP A 31 5.93 -17.24 0.50
N SER A 32 5.11 -18.30 0.55
CA SER A 32 5.56 -19.65 0.86
C SER A 32 6.53 -20.19 -0.20
N GLU A 33 6.24 -20.00 -1.49
CA GLU A 33 7.09 -20.45 -2.61
C GLU A 33 8.45 -19.73 -2.62
N ALA A 34 8.48 -18.46 -2.22
CA ALA A 34 9.69 -17.67 -2.12
C ALA A 34 10.58 -18.05 -0.92
N GLY A 35 10.10 -18.90 0.01
CA GLY A 35 10.86 -19.30 1.20
C GLY A 35 11.16 -18.15 2.16
N LEU A 36 10.29 -17.12 2.18
CA LEU A 36 10.48 -15.96 3.04
C LEU A 36 10.18 -16.29 4.51
N PRO A 37 10.92 -15.72 5.48
CA PRO A 37 10.71 -15.98 6.89
C PRO A 37 9.32 -15.49 7.32
N LEU A 38 8.68 -16.27 8.19
CA LEU A 38 7.40 -15.93 8.82
C LEU A 38 7.56 -15.21 10.16
N GLU A 39 8.80 -15.06 10.62
CA GLU A 39 9.12 -14.41 11.89
C GLU A 39 8.91 -12.90 11.77
N ALA A 40 7.83 -12.41 12.38
CA ALA A 40 7.55 -11.00 12.52
C ALA A 40 6.84 -10.75 13.86
N GLU A 41 7.14 -9.61 14.49
CA GLU A 41 6.39 -9.13 15.65
C GLU A 41 5.22 -8.27 15.17
N LEU A 42 4.00 -8.63 15.59
CA LEU A 42 2.81 -7.83 15.31
C LEU A 42 2.76 -6.61 16.26
N LEU A 43 3.30 -5.48 15.80
CA LEU A 43 3.22 -4.20 16.54
C LEU A 43 1.79 -3.64 16.61
N ARG A 44 0.94 -4.00 15.63
CA ARG A 44 -0.49 -3.68 15.56
C ARG A 44 -1.20 -4.81 14.82
N GLY A 45 -2.38 -5.19 15.30
CA GLY A 45 -3.23 -6.17 14.62
C GLY A 45 -3.91 -5.60 13.36
N PRO A 46 -4.50 -6.46 12.51
CA PRO A 46 -5.32 -6.00 11.40
C PRO A 46 -6.56 -5.25 11.93
N GLU A 47 -6.81 -4.07 11.38
CA GLU A 47 -7.96 -3.23 11.72
C GLU A 47 -8.77 -2.95 10.45
N THR A 48 -10.10 -3.08 10.52
CA THR A 48 -11.01 -2.70 9.44
C THR A 48 -11.73 -1.42 9.84
N GLY A 49 -11.70 -0.42 8.97
CA GLY A 49 -12.33 0.88 9.21
C GLY A 49 -12.75 1.54 7.90
N LEU A 50 -12.96 2.84 7.95
CA LEU A 50 -13.34 3.63 6.78
C LEU A 50 -12.26 4.67 6.46
N VAL A 51 -12.16 5.02 5.19
CA VAL A 51 -11.37 6.16 4.71
C VAL A 51 -12.30 7.19 4.10
N THR A 52 -12.12 8.45 4.46
CA THR A 52 -12.82 9.57 3.81
C THR A 52 -12.17 9.83 2.46
N VAL A 53 -12.95 9.85 1.38
CA VAL A 53 -12.45 10.19 0.05
C VAL A 53 -12.53 11.71 -0.13
N ARG A 54 -11.56 12.27 -0.85
CA ARG A 54 -11.52 13.71 -1.13
C ARG A 54 -11.67 13.98 -2.61
N GLY A 55 -12.84 14.51 -2.98
CA GLY A 55 -13.13 14.98 -4.33
C GLY A 55 -12.65 16.41 -4.56
N ARG A 56 -12.76 16.86 -5.82
CA ARG A 56 -12.54 18.26 -6.22
C ARG A 56 -13.69 18.71 -7.11
N ILE A 57 -14.28 19.88 -6.83
CA ILE A 57 -15.42 20.44 -7.60
C ILE A 57 -15.00 20.56 -9.08
N GLY A 58 -15.76 19.92 -9.98
CA GLY A 58 -15.42 19.93 -11.41
C GLY A 58 -14.03 19.36 -11.74
N GLY A 59 -13.46 18.50 -10.88
CA GLY A 59 -12.15 17.86 -11.08
C GLY A 59 -10.93 18.72 -10.70
N GLY A 60 -10.98 20.03 -10.90
CA GLY A 60 -9.88 20.96 -10.61
C GLY A 60 -10.11 21.93 -9.45
N GLY A 61 -11.37 22.15 -9.07
CA GLY A 61 -11.80 23.18 -8.12
C GLY A 61 -11.52 22.85 -6.65
N ALA A 62 -12.26 23.51 -5.75
CA ALA A 62 -12.06 23.36 -4.31
C ALA A 62 -12.27 21.91 -3.83
N PRO A 63 -11.51 21.44 -2.84
CA PRO A 63 -11.64 20.09 -2.31
C PRO A 63 -12.88 19.96 -1.41
N PHE A 64 -13.51 18.77 -1.42
CA PHE A 64 -14.62 18.42 -0.52
C PHE A 64 -14.57 16.93 -0.15
N ASN A 65 -15.20 16.55 0.95
CA ASN A 65 -15.22 15.17 1.43
C ASN A 65 -16.44 14.42 0.87
N VAL A 66 -16.22 13.20 0.41
CA VAL A 66 -17.24 12.26 -0.11
C VAL A 66 -16.95 10.84 0.35
#